data_AF-A0A9D6MIA4-F1
#
_entry.id   AF-A0A9D6MIA4-F1
#
_cell.length_a   1.000
_cell.length_b   1.000
_cell.length_c   1.000
_cell.angle_alpha   90.00
_cell.angle_beta   90.00
_cell.angle_gamma   90.00
#
_symmetry.space_group_name_H-M   'P 1'
#
loop_
_entity.id
_entity.type
_entity.pdbx_description
1 polymer ?
#
loop_
_entity_poly.entity_id
_entity_poly.type
_entity_poly.pdbx_seq_one_letter_code
_entity_poly.pdbx_strand_id
1 'polypeptide(L)'
;MEAYRAGTLSTLRALTIAPVVGDHDRDAWIERASEVTLRRLADEVAWALDVRDAAPSPTAVAPPTHGAPLVVPSRQMRAPLDEELTAEIVVRGPATVVALLRAAVAAFHPPLTPAWTGLVDLLEHVKAEWERLPRHRDPIFARDGWRCAVPACGSRRNLHDHHVIFRSRGGNNARTNRVTLCAGHHLHGIHEGWVRASGKAPAGMWWELGVRSDGPSLLRLVGDRYEDESLALDCSKSRQ
;
A
#
# COMPACT_ATOMS: atom_id res chain seq x y z
N MET A 1 -15.67 -7.54 -15.33
CA MET A 1 -15.47 -8.98 -15.65
C MET A 1 -14.83 -9.18 -17.02
N GLU A 2 -15.18 -8.39 -18.03
CA GLU A 2 -14.62 -8.49 -19.38
C GLU A 2 -13.10 -8.26 -19.43
N ALA A 3 -12.58 -7.18 -18.84
CA ALA A 3 -11.14 -6.92 -18.75
C ALA A 3 -10.35 -8.06 -18.08
N TYR A 4 -10.90 -8.69 -17.04
CA TYR A 4 -10.30 -9.86 -16.41
C TYR A 4 -10.28 -11.07 -17.36
N ARG A 5 -11.39 -11.35 -18.04
CA ARG A 5 -11.49 -12.48 -18.99
C ARG A 5 -10.59 -12.28 -20.22
N ALA A 6 -10.40 -11.04 -20.64
CA ALA A 6 -9.51 -10.67 -21.73
C ALA A 6 -8.02 -10.67 -21.32
N GLY A 7 -7.70 -10.86 -20.04
CA GLY A 7 -6.32 -10.87 -19.53
C GLY A 7 -5.69 -9.49 -19.39
N THR A 8 -6.42 -8.41 -19.63
CA THR A 8 -5.91 -7.02 -19.49
C THR A 8 -5.80 -6.60 -18.02
N LEU A 9 -6.54 -7.28 -17.13
CA LEU A 9 -6.48 -7.04 -15.68
C LEU A 9 -6.28 -8.37 -14.93
N SER A 10 -5.30 -8.44 -14.03
CA SER A 10 -5.14 -9.63 -13.17
C SER A 10 -6.29 -9.76 -12.17
N THR A 11 -6.57 -10.99 -11.69
CA THR A 11 -7.60 -11.23 -10.67
C THR A 11 -7.40 -10.38 -9.42
N LEU A 12 -6.14 -10.22 -8.98
CA LEU A 12 -5.81 -9.41 -7.82
C LEU A 12 -6.17 -7.94 -8.05
N ARG A 13 -5.78 -7.36 -9.18
CA ARG A 13 -6.13 -5.97 -9.53
C ARG A 13 -7.64 -5.79 -9.64
N ALA A 14 -8.35 -6.74 -10.24
CA ALA A 14 -9.81 -6.73 -10.33
C ALA A 14 -10.48 -6.71 -8.94
N LEU A 15 -10.02 -7.58 -8.04
CA LEU A 15 -10.51 -7.64 -6.67
C LEU A 15 -10.15 -6.36 -5.88
N THR A 16 -8.99 -5.76 -6.16
CA THR A 16 -8.57 -4.52 -5.50
C THR A 16 -9.49 -3.36 -5.84
N ILE A 17 -9.87 -3.15 -7.11
CA ILE A 17 -10.73 -2.01 -7.49
C ILE A 17 -12.22 -2.25 -7.27
N ALA A 18 -12.65 -3.51 -7.06
CA ALA A 18 -14.05 -3.86 -6.88
C ALA A 18 -14.83 -3.02 -5.85
N PRO A 19 -14.25 -2.55 -4.71
CA PRO A 19 -14.98 -1.74 -3.73
C PRO A 19 -15.30 -0.30 -4.16
N VAL A 20 -14.61 0.23 -5.19
CA VAL A 20 -14.72 1.64 -5.62
C VAL A 20 -15.29 1.80 -7.01
N VAL A 21 -15.29 0.74 -7.83
CA VAL A 21 -15.85 0.77 -9.19
C VAL A 21 -17.38 0.90 -9.16
N GLY A 22 -17.88 2.03 -9.67
CA GLY A 22 -19.27 2.25 -10.05
C GLY A 22 -19.48 2.14 -11.57
N ASP A 23 -20.68 2.48 -12.04
CA ASP A 23 -20.99 2.38 -13.47
C ASP A 23 -20.36 3.49 -14.32
N HIS A 24 -20.09 4.65 -13.73
CA HIS A 24 -19.60 5.83 -14.47
C HIS A 24 -18.07 6.00 -14.45
N ASP A 25 -17.36 5.38 -13.50
CA ASP A 25 -15.91 5.50 -13.29
C ASP A 25 -15.16 4.18 -13.52
N ARG A 26 -15.87 3.14 -13.96
CA ARG A 26 -15.35 1.79 -14.21
C ARG A 26 -14.12 1.77 -15.10
N ASP A 27 -14.23 2.39 -16.27
CA ASP A 27 -13.18 2.32 -17.28
C ASP A 27 -11.94 3.07 -16.81
N ALA A 28 -12.12 4.20 -16.12
CA ALA A 28 -11.03 4.96 -15.51
C ALA A 28 -10.28 4.14 -14.44
N TRP A 29 -10.99 3.41 -13.57
CA TRP A 29 -10.34 2.53 -12.58
C TRP A 29 -9.65 1.31 -13.21
N ILE A 30 -10.20 0.76 -14.29
CA ILE A 30 -9.57 -0.33 -15.05
C ILE A 30 -8.28 0.15 -15.71
N GLU A 31 -8.31 1.30 -16.39
CA GLU A 31 -7.15 1.95 -16.99
C GLU A 31 -6.10 2.23 -15.91
N ARG A 32 -6.50 2.88 -14.81
CA ARG A 32 -5.61 3.20 -13.70
C ARG A 32 -4.91 1.98 -13.14
N ALA A 33 -5.64 0.89 -12.96
CA ALA A 33 -5.10 -0.35 -12.43
C ALA A 33 -4.01 -0.96 -13.32
N SER A 34 -3.93 -0.61 -14.60
CA SER A 34 -2.87 -1.04 -15.51
C SER A 34 -1.56 -0.26 -15.29
N GLU A 35 -1.65 1.02 -14.95
CA GLU A 35 -0.54 2.00 -14.93
C GLU A 35 0.29 2.02 -13.64
N VAL A 36 -0.29 1.52 -12.55
CA VAL A 36 0.33 1.60 -11.22
C VAL A 36 0.61 0.22 -10.64
N THR A 37 1.56 0.17 -9.72
CA THR A 37 1.79 -1.06 -8.94
C THR A 37 0.53 -1.47 -8.19
N LEU A 38 0.34 -2.78 -7.94
CA LEU A 38 -0.77 -3.27 -7.12
C LEU A 38 -0.79 -2.60 -5.73
N ARG A 39 0.39 -2.28 -5.20
CA ARG A 39 0.58 -1.45 -4.01
C ARG A 39 -0.14 -0.11 -4.13
N ARG A 40 0.23 0.67 -5.15
CA ARG A 40 -0.30 2.02 -5.33
C ARG A 40 -1.80 1.95 -5.63
N LEU A 41 -2.23 0.97 -6.41
CA LEU A 41 -3.65 0.73 -6.65
C LEU A 41 -4.42 0.50 -5.34
N ALA A 42 -3.90 -0.32 -4.43
CA ALA A 42 -4.53 -0.54 -3.14
C ALA A 42 -4.56 0.73 -2.26
N ASP A 43 -3.47 1.52 -2.28
CA ASP A 43 -3.40 2.79 -1.56
C ASP A 43 -4.41 3.81 -2.14
N GLU A 44 -4.59 3.86 -3.47
CA GLU A 44 -5.58 4.70 -4.16
C GLU A 44 -7.02 4.28 -3.92
N VAL A 45 -7.30 2.97 -3.91
CA VAL A 45 -8.62 2.45 -3.57
C VAL A 45 -8.97 2.78 -2.13
N ALA A 46 -8.04 2.58 -1.19
CA ALA A 46 -8.26 2.94 0.21
C ALA A 46 -8.55 4.46 0.36
N TRP A 47 -7.79 5.30 -0.33
CA TRP A 47 -8.05 6.73 -0.38
C TRP A 47 -9.44 7.07 -0.94
N ALA A 48 -9.86 6.42 -2.03
CA ALA A 48 -11.16 6.67 -2.66
C ALA A 48 -12.32 6.27 -1.74
N LEU A 49 -12.18 5.15 -1.01
CA LEU A 49 -13.12 4.75 0.04
C LEU A 49 -13.19 5.82 1.15
N ASP A 50 -12.05 6.30 1.62
CA ASP A 50 -11.99 7.34 2.65
C ASP A 50 -12.66 8.66 2.23
N VAL A 51 -12.45 9.07 0.97
CA VAL A 51 -13.10 10.26 0.40
C VAL A 51 -14.60 10.07 0.29
N ARG A 52 -15.05 8.89 -0.16
CA ARG A 52 -16.48 8.55 -0.27
C ARG A 52 -17.17 8.55 1.10
N ASP A 53 -16.53 7.96 2.10
CA ASP A 53 -17.08 7.83 3.46
C ASP A 53 -17.11 9.18 4.19
N ALA A 54 -16.27 10.14 3.80
CA ALA A 54 -16.29 11.51 4.33
C ALA A 54 -17.32 12.41 3.63
N ALA A 55 -17.88 11.99 2.49
CA ALA A 55 -18.83 12.79 1.73
C ALA A 55 -20.23 12.73 2.37
N PRO A 56 -21.03 13.82 2.34
CA PRO A 56 -22.39 13.84 2.88
C PRO A 56 -23.36 12.87 2.17
N SER A 57 -23.01 12.44 0.96
CA SER A 57 -23.79 11.51 0.17
C SER A 57 -22.87 10.59 -0.65
N PRO A 58 -23.24 9.30 -0.86
CA PRO A 58 -22.42 8.36 -1.59
C PRO A 58 -22.23 8.84 -3.04
N THR A 59 -21.01 9.26 -3.36
CA THR A 59 -20.65 9.69 -4.72
C THR A 59 -19.54 8.78 -5.24
N ALA A 60 -19.58 8.48 -6.54
CA ALA A 60 -18.49 7.79 -7.21
C ALA A 60 -17.21 8.63 -7.13
N VAL A 61 -16.08 8.00 -6.82
CA VAL A 61 -14.78 8.67 -6.69
C VAL A 61 -13.87 8.14 -7.79
N ALA A 62 -13.60 9.00 -8.78
CA ALA A 62 -12.66 8.69 -9.85
C ALA A 62 -11.23 8.47 -9.29
N PRO A 63 -10.39 7.67 -9.98
CA PRO A 63 -9.00 7.52 -9.59
C PRO A 63 -8.25 8.87 -9.59
N PRO A 64 -7.26 9.05 -8.70
CA PRO A 64 -6.53 10.30 -8.60
C PRO A 64 -5.62 10.52 -9.82
N THR A 65 -5.38 11.79 -10.15
CA THR A 65 -4.46 12.17 -11.23
C THR A 65 -3.04 11.72 -10.94
N HIS A 66 -2.24 11.52 -12.01
CA HIS A 66 -0.86 11.04 -11.87
C HIS A 66 -0.01 11.95 -10.98
N GLY A 67 0.67 11.34 -10.01
CA GLY A 67 1.56 12.06 -9.09
C GLY A 67 0.83 12.87 -8.02
N ALA A 68 -0.50 12.90 -8.02
CA ALA A 68 -1.25 13.57 -6.96
C ALA A 68 -1.01 12.88 -5.61
N PRO A 69 -0.74 13.65 -4.54
CA PRO A 69 -0.68 13.10 -3.20
C PRO A 69 -2.08 12.60 -2.79
N LEU A 70 -2.12 11.46 -2.11
CA LEU A 70 -3.35 10.91 -1.54
C LEU A 70 -3.64 11.65 -0.23
N VAL A 71 -4.38 12.76 -0.33
CA VAL A 71 -4.80 13.53 0.84
C VAL A 71 -6.05 12.90 1.40
N VAL A 72 -5.92 12.27 2.57
CA VAL A 72 -7.06 11.70 3.31
C VAL A 72 -7.80 12.85 4.02
N PRO A 73 -9.12 13.02 3.80
CA PRO A 73 -9.90 14.03 4.51
C PRO A 73 -9.84 13.84 6.03
N SER A 74 -9.81 14.93 6.77
CA SER A 74 -9.96 14.89 8.23
C SER A 74 -11.34 14.34 8.58
N ARG A 75 -11.39 13.15 9.19
CA ARG A 75 -12.65 12.51 9.60
C ARG A 75 -13.17 13.13 10.89
N GLN A 76 -14.47 13.33 10.99
CA GLN A 76 -15.10 13.55 12.28
C GLN A 76 -14.97 12.24 13.08
N MET A 77 -14.13 12.25 14.11
CA MET A 77 -13.90 11.07 14.97
C MET A 77 -14.91 10.96 16.12
N ARG A 78 -15.89 11.86 16.16
CA ARG A 78 -16.98 11.87 17.13
C ARG A 78 -18.22 11.27 16.49
N ALA A 79 -18.82 10.27 17.14
CA ALA A 79 -20.16 9.81 16.79
C ALA A 79 -21.12 11.01 16.83
N PRO A 80 -21.97 11.23 15.81
CA PRO A 80 -23.14 12.09 15.92
C PRO A 80 -23.88 11.76 17.23
N LEU A 81 -24.09 12.76 18.08
CA LEU A 81 -24.70 12.55 19.40
C LEU A 81 -26.18 12.18 19.33
N ASP A 82 -26.84 12.47 18.21
CA ASP A 82 -28.29 12.57 18.13
C ASP A 82 -28.94 11.50 17.21
N GLU A 83 -28.15 10.58 16.65
CA GLU A 83 -28.67 9.48 15.82
C GLU A 83 -28.28 8.13 16.43
N GLU A 84 -29.25 7.24 16.60
CA GLU A 84 -28.99 5.81 16.84
C GLU A 84 -28.22 5.27 15.64
N LEU A 85 -26.90 5.30 15.73
CA LEU A 85 -26.03 4.93 14.63
C LEU A 85 -26.06 3.41 14.46
N THR A 86 -26.97 2.94 13.61
CA THR A 86 -27.00 1.57 13.14
C THR A 86 -26.02 1.43 11.98
N ALA A 87 -24.81 0.99 12.29
CA ALA A 87 -23.78 0.73 11.27
C ALA A 87 -23.71 -0.77 10.97
N GLU A 88 -23.75 -1.13 9.69
CA GLU A 88 -23.46 -2.50 9.25
C GLU A 88 -21.96 -2.64 8.96
N ILE A 89 -21.29 -3.58 9.63
CA ILE A 89 -19.89 -3.92 9.35
C ILE A 89 -19.85 -5.16 8.45
N VAL A 90 -19.50 -4.95 7.18
CA VAL A 90 -19.39 -6.04 6.20
C VAL A 90 -17.92 -6.42 5.99
N VAL A 91 -17.57 -7.67 6.33
CA VAL A 91 -16.23 -8.22 6.07
C VAL A 91 -16.28 -9.12 4.84
N ARG A 92 -15.46 -8.81 3.83
CA ARG A 92 -15.33 -9.59 2.58
C ARG A 92 -13.93 -10.18 2.46
N GLY A 93 -13.84 -11.46 2.13
CA GLY A 93 -12.56 -12.16 1.96
C GLY A 93 -12.74 -13.67 1.76
N PRO A 94 -11.65 -14.44 1.65
CA PRO A 94 -11.72 -15.90 1.62
C PRO A 94 -12.50 -16.44 2.83
N ALA A 95 -13.36 -17.44 2.62
CA ALA A 95 -14.28 -17.93 3.64
C ALA A 95 -13.57 -18.35 4.94
N THR A 96 -12.38 -18.94 4.82
CA THR A 96 -11.54 -19.33 5.97
C THR A 96 -11.06 -18.14 6.79
N VAL A 97 -10.69 -17.03 6.15
CA VAL A 97 -10.27 -15.79 6.83
C VAL A 97 -11.44 -15.13 7.53
N VAL A 98 -12.60 -15.07 6.86
CA VAL A 98 -13.83 -14.51 7.45
C VAL A 98 -14.28 -15.34 8.67
N ALA A 99 -14.24 -16.67 8.57
CA ALA A 99 -14.56 -17.56 9.69
C ALA A 99 -13.59 -17.38 10.87
N LEU A 100 -12.29 -17.28 10.59
CA LEU A 100 -11.27 -17.03 11.62
C LEU A 100 -11.51 -15.71 12.35
N LEU A 101 -11.82 -14.63 11.63
CA LEU A 101 -12.14 -13.34 12.25
C LEU A 101 -13.37 -13.44 13.15
N ARG A 102 -14.45 -14.07 12.68
CA ARG A 102 -15.67 -14.27 13.48
C ARG A 102 -15.40 -15.08 14.75
N ALA A 103 -14.58 -16.13 14.66
CA ALA A 103 -14.17 -16.92 15.82
C ALA A 103 -13.34 -16.09 16.82
N ALA A 104 -12.44 -15.23 16.33
CA ALA A 104 -11.68 -14.32 17.18
C ALA A 104 -12.62 -13.33 17.90
N VAL A 105 -13.54 -12.68 17.18
CA VAL A 105 -14.55 -11.79 17.78
C VAL A 105 -15.38 -12.51 18.85
N ALA A 106 -15.83 -13.74 18.57
CA ALA A 106 -16.59 -14.52 19.52
C ALA A 106 -15.79 -14.88 20.79
N ALA A 107 -14.47 -15.09 20.68
CA ALA A 107 -13.62 -15.38 21.83
C ALA A 107 -13.46 -14.18 22.79
N PHE A 108 -13.64 -12.96 22.28
CA PHE A 108 -13.63 -11.73 23.06
C PHE A 108 -15.04 -11.29 23.48
N HIS A 109 -16.09 -11.96 23.03
CA HIS A 109 -17.47 -11.54 23.25
C HIS A 109 -17.97 -11.90 24.66
N PRO A 110 -18.28 -10.90 25.51
CA PRO A 110 -18.82 -11.18 26.84
C PRO A 110 -20.21 -11.82 26.76
N PRO A 111 -20.54 -12.77 27.67
CA PRO A 111 -21.89 -13.34 27.74
C PRO A 111 -22.96 -12.26 27.87
N LEU A 112 -24.10 -12.44 27.19
CA LEU A 112 -25.29 -11.57 27.27
C LEU A 112 -25.09 -10.13 26.74
N THR A 113 -24.02 -9.86 25.99
CA THR A 113 -23.82 -8.56 25.31
C THR A 113 -24.09 -8.65 23.80
N PRO A 114 -24.25 -7.52 23.08
CA PRO A 114 -24.39 -7.53 21.63
C PRO A 114 -23.08 -7.93 20.92
N ALA A 115 -23.16 -8.70 19.83
CA ALA A 115 -21.98 -9.24 19.11
C ALA A 115 -20.89 -8.24 18.72
N TRP A 116 -21.24 -6.96 18.53
CA TRP A 116 -20.27 -5.91 18.18
C TRP A 116 -19.29 -5.58 19.33
N THR A 117 -19.67 -5.83 20.59
CA THR A 117 -18.79 -5.59 21.75
C THR A 117 -17.53 -6.43 21.67
N GLY A 118 -17.65 -7.71 21.28
CA GLY A 118 -16.50 -8.59 21.10
C GLY A 118 -15.53 -8.10 20.03
N LEU A 119 -16.02 -7.37 19.00
CA LEU A 119 -15.13 -6.74 18.01
C LEU A 119 -14.39 -5.55 18.62
N VAL A 120 -15.08 -4.71 19.40
CA VAL A 120 -14.45 -3.58 20.10
C VAL A 120 -13.40 -4.09 21.09
N ASP A 121 -13.72 -5.09 21.91
CA ASP A 121 -12.81 -5.67 22.89
C ASP A 121 -11.57 -6.30 22.24
N LEU A 122 -11.76 -7.01 21.11
CA LEU A 122 -10.64 -7.52 20.30
C LEU A 122 -9.75 -6.37 19.80
N LEU A 123 -10.33 -5.28 19.29
CA LEU A 123 -9.56 -4.14 18.77
C LEU A 123 -8.81 -3.39 19.87
N GLU A 124 -9.44 -3.21 21.04
CA GLU A 124 -8.79 -2.62 22.21
C GLU A 124 -7.63 -3.49 22.70
N HIS A 125 -7.80 -4.81 22.75
CA HIS A 125 -6.74 -5.74 23.08
C HIS A 125 -5.56 -5.64 22.10
N VAL A 126 -5.83 -5.67 20.79
CA VAL A 126 -4.80 -5.52 19.75
C VAL A 126 -4.04 -4.20 19.89
N LYS A 127 -4.76 -3.09 20.14
CA LYS A 127 -4.15 -1.77 20.35
C LYS A 127 -3.25 -1.78 21.58
N ALA A 128 -3.72 -2.31 22.71
CA ALA A 128 -2.95 -2.38 23.95
C ALA A 128 -1.67 -3.20 23.78
N GLU A 129 -1.75 -4.36 23.12
CA GLU A 129 -0.58 -5.17 22.80
C GLU A 129 0.40 -4.45 21.88
N TRP A 130 -0.11 -3.75 20.84
CA TRP A 130 0.74 -2.95 19.96
C TRP A 130 1.46 -1.82 20.70
N GLU A 131 0.79 -1.15 21.64
CA GLU A 131 1.35 -0.06 22.43
C GLU A 131 2.40 -0.52 23.44
N ARG A 132 2.33 -1.79 23.90
CA ARG A 132 3.33 -2.41 24.79
C ARG A 132 4.63 -2.75 24.08
N LEU A 133 4.60 -2.97 22.76
CA LEU A 133 5.80 -3.34 22.01
C LEU A 133 6.77 -2.16 21.92
N PRO A 134 8.10 -2.39 22.11
CA PRO A 134 9.09 -1.34 21.94
C PRO A 134 8.99 -0.71 20.55
N ARG A 135 8.79 0.61 20.51
CA ARG A 135 8.77 1.34 19.24
C ARG A 135 10.17 1.32 18.63
N HIS A 136 10.27 0.96 17.35
CA HIS A 136 11.52 1.15 16.62
C HIS A 136 11.85 2.64 16.59
N ARG A 137 13.06 3.01 17.02
CA ARG A 137 13.45 4.41 17.23
C ARG A 137 13.79 5.14 15.94
N ASP A 138 13.97 4.40 14.86
CA ASP A 138 14.38 4.98 13.59
C ASP A 138 13.22 5.71 12.89
N PRO A 139 13.32 7.04 12.71
CA PRO A 139 12.27 7.82 12.06
C PRO A 139 12.10 7.50 10.57
N ILE A 140 12.99 6.70 9.97
CA ILE A 140 12.86 6.21 8.59
C ILE A 140 11.67 5.27 8.45
N PHE A 141 11.44 4.40 9.44
CA PHE A 141 10.33 3.44 9.37
C PHE A 141 8.98 4.12 9.46
N ALA A 142 8.84 5.09 10.36
CA ALA A 142 7.63 5.90 10.46
C ALA A 142 7.38 6.72 9.19
N ARG A 143 8.43 7.34 8.61
CA ARG A 143 8.35 8.08 7.34
C ARG A 143 7.85 7.19 6.21
N ASP A 144 8.33 5.95 6.12
CA ASP A 144 7.96 5.01 5.05
C ASP A 144 6.68 4.23 5.37
N GLY A 145 5.96 4.63 6.41
CA GLY A 145 4.67 4.03 6.79
C GLY A 145 4.79 2.60 7.28
N TRP A 146 5.92 2.23 7.90
CA TRP A 146 6.21 0.88 8.40
C TRP A 146 6.04 -0.20 7.33
N ARG A 147 6.57 0.08 6.15
CA ARG A 147 6.42 -0.77 4.98
C ARG A 147 7.68 -0.77 4.15
N CYS A 148 7.99 -1.92 3.55
CA CYS A 148 9.06 -2.04 2.56
C CYS A 148 8.87 -1.00 1.45
N ALA A 149 9.91 -0.27 1.07
CA ALA A 149 9.87 0.78 0.06
C ALA A 149 9.88 0.24 -1.38
N VAL A 150 10.27 -1.03 -1.60
CA VAL A 150 10.19 -1.65 -2.94
C VAL A 150 8.74 -1.58 -3.42
N PRO A 151 8.46 -0.99 -4.60
CA PRO A 151 7.09 -0.68 -5.01
C PRO A 151 6.18 -1.89 -5.15
N ALA A 152 6.72 -3.02 -5.60
CA ALA A 152 5.98 -4.27 -5.74
C ALA A 152 5.77 -5.03 -4.40
N CYS A 153 6.22 -4.48 -3.26
CA CYS A 153 6.17 -5.16 -1.97
C CYS A 153 5.09 -4.60 -1.02
N GLY A 154 4.31 -5.50 -0.43
CA GLY A 154 3.35 -5.20 0.64
C GLY A 154 3.88 -5.40 2.07
N SER A 155 5.10 -5.91 2.25
CA SER A 155 5.57 -6.36 3.56
C SER A 155 5.69 -5.22 4.57
N ARG A 156 5.14 -5.45 5.76
CA ARG A 156 5.20 -4.56 6.94
C ARG A 156 6.00 -5.18 8.11
N ARG A 157 6.61 -6.35 7.87
CA ARG A 157 7.34 -7.13 8.88
C ARG A 157 8.81 -7.26 8.53
N ASN A 158 9.63 -7.50 9.56
CA ASN A 158 11.08 -7.68 9.47
C ASN A 158 11.73 -6.56 8.66
N LEU A 159 11.47 -5.32 9.07
CA LEU A 159 11.90 -4.12 8.37
C LEU A 159 13.32 -3.72 8.80
N HIS A 160 14.17 -3.43 7.83
CA HIS A 160 15.55 -2.99 7.99
C HIS A 160 15.70 -1.59 7.39
N ASP A 161 16.55 -0.77 8.01
CA ASP A 161 17.05 0.46 7.40
C ASP A 161 18.12 0.11 6.36
N HIS A 162 18.04 0.75 5.21
CA HIS A 162 18.95 0.53 4.10
C HIS A 162 19.42 1.85 3.50
N HIS A 163 20.73 1.98 3.31
CA HIS A 163 21.36 3.11 2.64
C HIS A 163 21.38 2.92 1.12
N VAL A 164 20.67 3.78 0.38
CA VAL A 164 20.57 3.76 -1.09
C VAL A 164 21.96 3.85 -1.73
N ILE A 165 22.75 4.85 -1.34
CA ILE A 165 24.20 4.84 -1.51
C ILE A 165 24.77 4.08 -0.33
N PHE A 166 25.40 2.94 -0.60
CA PHE A 166 25.86 2.04 0.45
C PHE A 166 26.92 2.71 1.32
N ARG A 167 26.93 2.40 2.62
CA ARG A 167 27.97 2.91 3.54
C ARG A 167 29.38 2.54 3.11
N SER A 168 29.56 1.34 2.56
CA SER A 168 30.85 0.88 1.99
C SER A 168 31.32 1.69 0.78
N ARG A 169 30.42 2.48 0.17
CA ARG A 169 30.69 3.37 -0.97
C ARG A 169 30.56 4.85 -0.58
N GLY A 170 30.73 5.18 0.70
CA GLY A 170 30.70 6.56 1.20
C GLY A 170 29.30 7.13 1.45
N GLY A 171 28.25 6.31 1.43
CA GLY A 171 26.89 6.75 1.75
C GLY A 171 26.73 7.29 3.17
N ASN A 172 26.07 8.44 3.30
CA ASN A 172 25.83 9.09 4.60
C ASN A 172 24.51 8.63 5.26
N ASN A 173 24.30 9.02 6.52
CA ASN A 173 23.06 8.73 7.27
C ASN A 173 21.92 9.73 7.01
N ALA A 174 21.99 10.54 5.96
CA ALA A 174 20.93 11.49 5.66
C ALA A 174 19.63 10.76 5.36
N ARG A 175 18.49 11.34 5.76
CA ARG A 175 17.17 10.73 5.53
C ARG A 175 16.92 10.45 4.05
N THR A 176 17.42 11.30 3.15
CA THR A 176 17.30 11.12 1.69
C THR A 176 18.12 9.96 1.14
N ASN A 177 19.10 9.45 1.89
CA ASN A 177 19.91 8.29 1.52
C ASN A 177 19.43 6.99 2.18
N ARG A 178 18.34 7.03 2.97
CA ARG A 178 17.88 5.90 3.78
C ARG A 178 16.45 5.52 3.42
N VAL A 179 16.17 4.23 3.30
CA VAL A 179 14.84 3.67 3.01
C VAL A 179 14.59 2.42 3.85
N THR A 180 13.31 2.18 4.15
CA THR A 180 12.85 0.98 4.85
C THR A 180 12.69 -0.16 3.86
N LEU A 181 13.33 -1.31 4.09
CA LEU A 181 13.18 -2.52 3.28
C LEU A 181 12.81 -3.71 4.14
N CYS A 182 11.98 -4.65 3.66
CA CYS A 182 11.85 -5.91 4.37
C CYS A 182 13.14 -6.73 4.24
N ALA A 183 13.42 -7.60 5.21
CA ALA A 183 14.62 -8.44 5.24
C ALA A 183 14.85 -9.19 3.91
N GLY A 184 13.79 -9.71 3.30
CA GLY A 184 13.87 -10.39 2.00
C GLY A 184 14.39 -9.47 0.88
N HIS A 185 13.82 -8.29 0.70
CA HIS A 185 14.30 -7.35 -0.31
C HIS A 185 15.63 -6.69 0.05
N HIS A 186 15.91 -6.48 1.34
CA HIS A 186 17.19 -5.94 1.76
C HIS A 186 18.32 -6.92 1.45
N LEU A 187 18.24 -8.14 1.99
CA LEU A 187 19.32 -9.13 1.93
C LEU A 187 19.38 -9.82 0.56
N HIS A 188 18.26 -10.30 0.05
CA HIS A 188 18.22 -11.09 -1.20
C HIS A 188 17.83 -10.27 -2.41
N GLY A 189 17.19 -9.11 -2.23
CA GLY A 189 16.90 -8.22 -3.36
C GLY A 189 18.11 -7.36 -3.70
N ILE A 190 18.45 -6.44 -2.79
CA ILE A 190 19.46 -5.41 -3.02
C ILE A 190 20.89 -5.96 -2.96
N HIS A 191 21.26 -6.66 -1.90
CA HIS A 191 22.66 -7.09 -1.72
C HIS A 191 23.08 -8.19 -2.72
N GLU A 192 22.16 -9.06 -3.14
CA GLU A 192 22.41 -10.04 -4.20
C GLU A 192 22.24 -9.46 -5.62
N GLY A 193 21.80 -8.20 -5.74
CA GLY A 193 21.76 -7.48 -7.02
C GLY A 193 20.52 -7.73 -7.89
N TRP A 194 19.53 -8.49 -7.42
CA TRP A 194 18.23 -8.71 -8.09
C TRP A 194 17.33 -7.47 -8.13
N VAL A 195 17.56 -6.55 -7.20
CA VAL A 195 16.90 -5.24 -7.14
C VAL A 195 17.98 -4.17 -7.09
N ARG A 196 17.78 -3.07 -7.82
CA ARG A 196 18.58 -1.85 -7.67
C ARG A 196 17.70 -0.70 -7.27
N ALA A 197 18.23 0.14 -6.38
CA ALA A 197 17.59 1.35 -5.92
C ALA A 197 18.56 2.53 -6.11
N SER A 198 18.07 3.64 -6.65
CA SER A 198 18.85 4.87 -6.77
C SER A 198 17.97 6.11 -6.60
N GLY A 199 18.58 7.29 -6.54
CA GLY A 199 17.86 8.56 -6.35
C GLY A 199 17.79 9.00 -4.89
N LYS A 200 16.77 9.81 -4.54
CA LYS A 200 16.61 10.41 -3.21
C LYS A 200 15.28 10.00 -2.59
N ALA A 201 15.37 9.37 -1.42
CA ALA A 201 14.21 8.95 -0.67
C ALA A 201 13.39 10.13 -0.10
N PRO A 202 12.06 9.97 0.09
CA PRO A 202 11.27 8.79 -0.29
C PRO A 202 10.73 8.83 -1.73
N ALA A 203 10.38 10.01 -2.25
CA ALA A 203 9.63 10.14 -3.51
C ALA A 203 10.49 10.09 -4.78
N GLY A 204 11.76 10.53 -4.72
CA GLY A 204 12.67 10.59 -5.87
C GLY A 204 13.44 9.29 -6.11
N MET A 205 12.85 8.14 -5.78
CA MET A 205 13.49 6.83 -5.90
C MET A 205 13.26 6.23 -7.28
N TRP A 206 14.32 5.64 -7.83
CA TRP A 206 14.29 4.80 -9.03
C TRP A 206 14.54 3.37 -8.63
N TRP A 207 13.75 2.45 -9.17
CA TRP A 207 13.81 1.02 -8.86
C TRP A 207 13.96 0.20 -10.13
N GLU A 208 14.87 -0.76 -10.09
CA GLU A 208 14.94 -1.84 -11.07
C GLU A 208 14.71 -3.15 -10.34
N LEU A 209 13.73 -3.95 -10.79
CA LEU A 209 13.40 -5.24 -10.20
C LEU A 209 13.66 -6.35 -11.21
N GLY A 210 14.10 -7.51 -10.73
CA GLY A 210 14.44 -8.64 -11.61
C GLY A 210 15.60 -8.27 -12.53
N VAL A 211 16.64 -7.67 -11.96
CA VAL A 211 17.87 -7.31 -12.67
C VAL A 211 18.53 -8.58 -13.21
N ARG A 212 18.95 -8.51 -14.48
CA ARG A 212 19.60 -9.61 -15.19
C ARG A 212 20.97 -9.20 -15.71
N SER A 213 21.84 -10.17 -15.93
CA SER A 213 23.15 -9.95 -16.55
C SER A 213 23.07 -9.84 -18.08
N ASP A 214 22.02 -10.41 -18.68
CA ASP A 214 21.87 -10.63 -20.12
C ASP A 214 20.78 -9.76 -20.77
N GLY A 215 20.31 -8.70 -20.10
CA GLY A 215 19.25 -7.85 -20.65
C GLY A 215 18.75 -6.78 -19.68
N PRO A 216 17.68 -6.06 -20.06
CA PRO A 216 17.04 -5.10 -19.16
C PRO A 216 16.44 -5.80 -17.94
N SER A 217 16.30 -5.04 -16.86
CA SER A 217 15.54 -5.44 -15.68
C SER A 217 14.10 -5.75 -16.05
N LEU A 218 13.48 -6.71 -15.35
CA LEU A 218 12.09 -7.10 -15.59
C LEU A 218 11.11 -5.93 -15.43
N LEU A 219 11.34 -5.06 -14.44
CA LEU A 219 10.54 -3.86 -14.22
C LEU A 219 11.43 -2.69 -13.84
N ARG A 220 11.09 -1.51 -14.35
CA ARG A 220 11.66 -0.24 -13.93
C ARG A 220 10.56 0.67 -13.42
N LEU A 221 10.82 1.35 -12.30
CA LEU A 221 9.84 2.21 -11.65
C LEU A 221 10.44 3.51 -11.14
N VAL A 222 9.65 4.58 -11.23
CA VAL A 222 9.93 5.88 -10.59
C VAL A 222 8.92 6.10 -9.48
N GLY A 223 9.40 6.08 -8.23
CA GLY A 223 8.53 5.99 -7.07
C GLY A 223 7.77 4.67 -7.12
N ASP A 224 6.46 4.73 -7.34
CA ASP A 224 5.52 3.60 -7.40
C ASP A 224 4.88 3.38 -8.78
N ARG A 225 5.40 4.08 -9.80
CA ARG A 225 4.89 4.07 -11.19
C ARG A 225 5.83 3.27 -12.09
N TYR A 226 5.29 2.56 -13.08
CA TYR A 226 6.11 1.97 -14.13
C TYR A 226 6.79 3.06 -14.95
N GLU A 227 8.07 2.87 -15.25
CA GLU A 227 8.75 3.68 -16.26
C GLU A 227 8.21 3.27 -17.63
N ASP A 228 7.67 4.24 -18.37
CA ASP A 228 7.14 4.03 -19.71
C ASP A 228 8.31 3.78 -20.68
N GLU A 229 8.33 2.63 -21.35
CA GLU A 229 9.41 2.26 -22.28
C GLU A 229 9.55 3.26 -23.44
N SER A 230 8.51 4.03 -23.75
CA SER A 230 8.52 5.08 -24.78
C SER A 230 9.41 6.29 -24.45
N LEU A 231 9.71 6.54 -23.16
CA LEU A 231 10.55 7.65 -22.68
C LEU A 231 12.02 7.25 -22.40
N ALA A 232 12.32 5.94 -22.42
CA ALA A 232 13.67 5.42 -22.14
C ALA A 232 14.71 5.78 -23.21
N LEU A 233 14.27 6.17 -24.42
CA LEU A 233 15.14 6.57 -25.52
C LEU A 233 15.82 7.94 -25.30
N ASP A 234 15.25 8.84 -24.48
CA ASP A 234 15.81 10.18 -24.28
C ASP A 234 16.78 10.29 -23.10
N CYS A 235 16.67 9.43 -22.08
CA CYS A 235 17.51 9.50 -20.88
C CYS A 235 18.92 8.89 -21.09
N SER A 236 19.14 8.19 -22.20
CA SER A 236 20.46 7.70 -22.62
C SER A 236 21.41 8.82 -23.08
N LYS A 237 20.88 10.02 -23.36
CA LYS A 237 21.66 11.17 -23.86
C LYS A 237 22.13 12.14 -22.76
N SER A 238 21.70 11.96 -21.51
CA SER A 238 22.03 12.87 -20.40
C SER A 238 22.95 12.27 -19.32
N ARG A 239 23.50 11.07 -19.56
CA ARG A 239 24.49 10.40 -18.67
C ARG A 239 25.90 10.32 -19.27
N GLN A 240 26.34 11.39 -19.95
CA GLN A 240 27.76 11.65 -20.18
C GLN A 240 28.21 12.80 -19.28
#